data_AF-A0A439KN28-F1
#
_entry.id   AF-A0A439KN28-F1
#
_cell.length_a   1.000
_cell.length_b   1.000
_cell.length_c   1.000
_cell.angle_alpha   90.00
_cell.angle_beta   90.00
_cell.angle_gamma   90.00
#
_symmetry.space_group_name_H-M   'P 1'
#
loop_
_entity.id
_entity.type
_entity.pdbx_description
1 polymer ?
#
loop_
_entity_poly.entity_id
_entity_poly.type
_entity_poly.pdbx_seq_one_letter_code
_entity_poly.pdbx_strand_id
1 'polypeptide(L)'
;MKHRLVCILTSGLFLAVPAYVHAAEKLTIPQIQGSTHISPHVRSTVIIEGVVTYIFGNNFIVRDEAGDGNDATSDSIIVRRKATGLTVGDRVRVEGVVREFNENDEPRTTTDINDAVFERLSSGAPLPPVVIGAAGRLPPTDILFISEVSADPENSGADFYESLEGTYVRIDNPVVVGPTNDFGEFWVVADGGAGASGMNSLGGITSTPGDSNPERIQIQVTDAQKPQFQHALGDTLASIEGYVTYDRGLYEIRLANAAGANSKVWEPVSIGAAPEDNVVTIAGYNVENLDPIVEAVDKTPVNDPDDDVGVGKFSSIAEHIVKLLGSPDIVALQEMQ
;
A
#
# COMPACT_ATOMS: atom_id res chain seq x y z
N MET A 1 -79.11 -17.09 3.80
CA MET A 1 -78.06 -17.63 2.91
C MET A 1 -76.91 -18.11 3.78
N LYS A 2 -76.54 -19.40 3.68
CA LYS A 2 -75.47 -20.02 4.48
C LYS A 2 -74.15 -19.90 3.69
N HIS A 3 -73.15 -19.22 4.22
CA HIS A 3 -71.79 -19.29 3.68
C HIS A 3 -70.95 -20.22 4.55
N ARG A 4 -70.52 -21.34 3.97
CA ARG A 4 -69.54 -22.26 4.55
C ARG A 4 -68.16 -21.81 4.10
N LEU A 5 -67.27 -21.53 5.07
CA LEU A 5 -65.86 -21.28 4.84
C LEU A 5 -65.17 -22.65 4.65
N VAL A 6 -64.51 -22.84 3.50
CA VAL A 6 -63.69 -24.02 3.21
C VAL A 6 -62.24 -23.66 3.52
N CYS A 7 -61.63 -24.37 4.47
CA CYS A 7 -60.22 -24.24 4.80
C CYS A 7 -59.44 -25.26 3.97
N ILE A 8 -58.55 -24.79 3.09
CA ILE A 8 -57.65 -25.65 2.30
C ILE A 8 -56.30 -25.65 3.03
N LEU A 9 -55.91 -26.79 3.59
CA LEU A 9 -54.56 -27.02 4.07
C LEU A 9 -53.67 -27.44 2.89
N THR A 10 -52.78 -26.56 2.45
CA THR A 10 -51.67 -26.91 1.56
C THR A 10 -50.50 -27.44 2.40
N SER A 11 -50.23 -28.74 2.31
CA SER A 11 -49.04 -29.36 2.90
C SER A 11 -47.82 -29.06 2.02
N GLY A 12 -46.96 -28.15 2.45
CA GLY A 12 -45.69 -27.85 1.80
C GLY A 12 -44.63 -28.87 2.21
N LEU A 13 -44.20 -29.71 1.27
CA LEU A 13 -43.06 -30.62 1.44
C LEU A 13 -41.77 -29.79 1.40
N PHE A 14 -41.15 -29.55 2.56
CA PHE A 14 -39.81 -28.98 2.64
C PHE A 14 -38.80 -30.06 2.24
N LEU A 15 -38.25 -29.94 1.03
CA LEU A 15 -37.03 -30.64 0.63
C LEU A 15 -35.85 -30.00 1.39
N ALA A 16 -35.41 -30.66 2.46
CA ALA A 16 -34.14 -30.34 3.10
C ALA A 16 -33.01 -30.69 2.12
N VAL A 17 -32.39 -29.68 1.52
CA VAL A 17 -31.13 -29.85 0.79
C VAL A 17 -30.06 -30.11 1.85
N PRO A 18 -29.37 -31.27 1.87
CA PRO A 18 -28.30 -31.51 2.82
C PRO A 18 -27.20 -30.48 2.58
N ALA A 19 -26.89 -29.68 3.60
CA ALA A 19 -25.69 -28.86 3.61
C ALA A 19 -24.49 -29.82 3.63
N TYR A 20 -23.78 -29.92 2.52
CA TYR A 20 -22.48 -30.59 2.49
C TYR A 20 -21.50 -29.75 3.30
N VAL A 21 -21.33 -30.10 4.57
CA VAL A 21 -20.17 -29.64 5.35
C VAL A 21 -18.97 -30.28 4.67
N HIS A 22 -18.27 -29.53 3.82
CA HIS A 22 -16.97 -29.95 3.32
C HIS A 22 -16.05 -30.07 4.53
N ALA A 23 -15.46 -31.24 4.73
CA ALA A 23 -14.48 -31.44 5.77
C ALA A 23 -13.30 -30.49 5.51
N ALA A 24 -12.76 -29.87 6.56
CA ALA A 24 -11.64 -28.97 6.43
C ALA A 24 -10.41 -29.71 5.89
N GLU A 25 -9.82 -29.19 4.81
CA GLU A 25 -8.61 -29.75 4.19
C GLU A 25 -7.37 -29.12 4.84
N LYS A 26 -6.37 -29.93 5.21
CA LYS A 26 -5.09 -29.39 5.70
C LYS A 26 -4.22 -28.99 4.50
N LEU A 27 -3.95 -27.69 4.37
CA LEU A 27 -3.14 -27.11 3.29
C LEU A 27 -2.01 -26.27 3.89
N THR A 28 -0.96 -26.06 3.10
CA THR A 28 0.05 -25.03 3.39
C THR A 28 -0.49 -23.66 2.98
N ILE A 29 0.07 -22.59 3.56
CA ILE A 29 -0.30 -21.22 3.18
C ILE A 29 0.00 -20.92 1.70
N PRO A 30 1.19 -21.26 1.14
CA PRO A 30 1.45 -21.05 -0.29
C PRO A 30 0.49 -21.80 -1.23
N GLN A 31 -0.02 -22.98 -0.83
CA GLN A 31 -1.07 -23.68 -1.60
C GLN A 31 -2.38 -22.90 -1.62
N ILE A 32 -2.76 -22.28 -0.50
CA ILE A 32 -3.97 -21.46 -0.41
C ILE A 32 -3.83 -20.20 -1.24
N GLN A 33 -2.68 -19.52 -1.15
CA GLN A 33 -2.39 -18.31 -1.93
C GLN A 33 -2.42 -18.64 -3.43
N GLY A 34 -1.64 -19.64 -3.85
CA GLY A 34 -1.53 -20.00 -5.26
C GLY A 34 -0.78 -18.94 -6.09
N SER A 35 -0.51 -19.26 -7.35
CA SER A 35 0.34 -18.45 -8.25
C SER A 35 -0.47 -17.54 -9.20
N THR A 36 -1.66 -17.14 -8.76
CA THR A 36 -2.62 -16.29 -9.48
C THR A 36 -3.22 -15.29 -8.51
N HIS A 37 -3.81 -14.18 -8.99
CA HIS A 37 -4.38 -13.14 -8.11
C HIS A 37 -5.66 -13.55 -7.38
N ILE A 38 -6.13 -14.78 -7.60
CA ILE A 38 -7.28 -15.36 -6.91
C ILE A 38 -6.87 -16.73 -6.40
N SER A 39 -7.19 -16.99 -5.14
CA SER A 39 -6.92 -18.26 -4.51
C SER A 39 -7.63 -19.42 -5.23
N PRO A 40 -6.93 -20.53 -5.54
CA PRO A 40 -7.57 -21.76 -6.05
C PRO A 40 -8.46 -22.44 -5.00
N HIS A 41 -8.39 -21.99 -3.74
CA HIS A 41 -9.14 -22.54 -2.61
C HIS A 41 -10.22 -21.59 -2.08
N VAL A 42 -10.54 -20.50 -2.80
CA VAL A 42 -11.62 -19.58 -2.41
C VAL A 42 -12.91 -20.33 -2.05
N ARG A 43 -13.55 -19.93 -0.93
CA ARG A 43 -14.75 -20.55 -0.32
C ARG A 43 -14.53 -21.94 0.29
N SER A 44 -13.32 -22.48 0.27
CA SER A 44 -13.01 -23.76 0.92
C SER A 44 -12.76 -23.56 2.41
N THR A 45 -13.11 -24.56 3.22
CA THR A 45 -12.70 -24.62 4.63
C THR A 45 -11.36 -25.33 4.71
N VAL A 46 -10.38 -24.69 5.36
CA VAL A 46 -8.99 -25.16 5.40
C VAL A 46 -8.45 -25.16 6.82
N ILE A 47 -7.45 -26.00 7.06
CA ILE A 47 -6.62 -25.99 8.26
C ILE A 47 -5.19 -25.64 7.85
N ILE A 48 -4.63 -24.59 8.43
CA ILE A 48 -3.23 -24.20 8.28
C ILE A 48 -2.49 -24.27 9.61
N GLU A 49 -1.17 -24.34 9.55
CA GLU A 49 -0.28 -24.11 10.68
C GLU A 49 0.80 -23.13 10.28
N GLY A 50 1.24 -22.27 11.19
CA GLY A 50 2.32 -21.32 10.94
C GLY A 50 2.59 -20.43 12.15
N VAL A 51 3.42 -19.42 11.97
CA VAL A 51 3.83 -18.49 13.03
C VAL A 51 3.15 -17.14 12.85
N VAL A 52 2.66 -16.57 13.95
CA VAL A 52 2.11 -15.22 13.98
C VAL A 52 3.25 -14.21 13.80
N THR A 53 3.25 -13.45 12.71
CA THR A 53 4.28 -12.44 12.42
C THR A 53 3.86 -11.02 12.77
N TYR A 54 2.55 -10.74 12.74
CA TYR A 54 2.01 -9.42 13.08
C TYR A 54 0.57 -9.50 13.59
N ILE A 55 0.18 -8.57 14.46
CA ILE A 55 -1.18 -8.48 15.02
C ILE A 55 -1.66 -7.03 14.90
N PHE A 56 -2.83 -6.81 14.31
CA PHE A 56 -3.39 -5.48 14.11
C PHE A 56 -4.91 -5.50 14.16
N GLY A 57 -5.53 -4.53 14.84
CA GLY A 57 -6.99 -4.48 14.99
C GLY A 57 -7.58 -5.81 15.46
N ASN A 58 -8.50 -6.37 14.65
CA ASN A 58 -9.11 -7.69 14.86
C ASN A 58 -8.55 -8.75 13.91
N ASN A 59 -7.28 -8.62 13.51
CA ASN A 59 -6.61 -9.49 12.55
C ASN A 59 -5.22 -9.87 13.06
N PHE A 60 -4.67 -10.92 12.48
CA PHE A 60 -3.25 -11.28 12.63
C PHE A 60 -2.75 -11.96 11.36
N ILE A 61 -1.45 -11.85 11.13
CA ILE A 61 -0.76 -12.48 10.00
C ILE A 61 -0.13 -13.77 10.48
N VAL A 62 -0.36 -14.86 9.73
CA VAL A 62 0.34 -16.13 9.92
C VAL A 62 1.23 -16.37 8.71
N ARG A 63 2.48 -16.74 8.96
CA ARG A 63 3.42 -17.15 7.91
C ARG A 63 3.81 -18.62 8.05
N ASP A 64 3.92 -19.33 6.94
CA ASP A 64 4.50 -20.67 6.88
C ASP A 64 5.98 -20.58 7.26
N GLU A 65 6.43 -21.43 8.19
CA GLU A 65 7.81 -21.41 8.66
C GLU A 65 8.79 -21.97 7.63
N ALA A 66 8.33 -22.95 6.84
CA ALA A 66 9.15 -23.60 5.82
C ALA A 66 9.09 -22.81 4.50
N GLY A 67 7.93 -22.21 4.22
CA GLY A 67 7.59 -21.69 2.90
C GLY A 67 7.64 -22.76 1.82
N ASP A 68 7.52 -22.35 0.56
CA ASP A 68 7.72 -23.24 -0.60
C ASP A 68 8.93 -22.87 -1.48
N GLY A 69 9.56 -21.72 -1.22
CA GLY A 69 10.68 -21.21 -2.00
C GLY A 69 10.30 -20.73 -3.40
N ASN A 70 9.02 -20.44 -3.63
CA ASN A 70 8.49 -19.90 -4.87
C ASN A 70 8.08 -18.45 -4.69
N ASP A 71 8.81 -17.55 -5.33
CA ASP A 71 8.53 -16.11 -5.24
C ASP A 71 7.17 -15.70 -5.83
N ALA A 72 6.50 -16.57 -6.60
CA ALA A 72 5.17 -16.31 -7.17
C ALA A 72 4.00 -16.62 -6.23
N THR A 73 4.27 -17.12 -5.02
CA THR A 73 3.26 -17.47 -4.00
C THR A 73 3.60 -16.79 -2.67
N SER A 74 2.60 -16.24 -1.99
CA SER A 74 2.82 -15.71 -0.63
C SER A 74 2.92 -16.85 0.37
N ASP A 75 3.92 -16.79 1.25
CA ASP A 75 4.03 -17.68 2.41
C ASP A 75 3.20 -17.19 3.60
N SER A 76 2.54 -16.04 3.48
CA SER A 76 1.76 -15.41 4.55
C SER A 76 0.28 -15.34 4.20
N ILE A 77 -0.57 -15.27 5.22
CA ILE A 77 -2.00 -15.05 5.05
C ILE A 77 -2.56 -14.24 6.22
N ILE A 78 -3.50 -13.33 5.94
CA ILE A 78 -4.20 -12.59 6.97
C ILE A 78 -5.35 -13.46 7.49
N VAL A 79 -5.43 -13.58 8.81
CA VAL A 79 -6.55 -14.21 9.51
C VAL A 79 -7.43 -13.11 10.11
N ARG A 80 -8.66 -12.99 9.59
CA ARG A 80 -9.66 -11.99 10.05
C ARG A 80 -10.37 -12.43 11.31
N ARG A 81 -9.61 -12.49 12.41
CA ARG A 81 -10.09 -12.87 13.73
C ARG A 81 -9.27 -12.19 14.83
N LYS A 82 -9.94 -11.70 15.89
CA LYS A 82 -9.25 -11.13 17.05
C LYS A 82 -8.29 -12.15 17.67
N ALA A 83 -7.00 -11.81 17.70
CA ALA A 83 -5.89 -12.64 18.17
C ALA A 83 -5.83 -12.81 19.72
N THR A 84 -6.97 -13.01 20.37
CA THR A 84 -7.07 -13.04 21.84
C THR A 84 -6.16 -14.12 22.43
N GLY A 85 -5.18 -13.72 23.23
CA GLY A 85 -4.23 -14.64 23.88
C GLY A 85 -3.03 -15.06 23.02
N LEU A 86 -2.91 -14.54 21.79
CA LEU A 86 -1.74 -14.71 20.93
C LEU A 86 -0.77 -13.52 21.05
N THR A 87 0.48 -13.79 20.76
CA THR A 87 1.56 -12.81 20.60
C THR A 87 2.37 -13.13 19.34
N VAL A 88 3.09 -12.15 18.80
CA VAL A 88 4.03 -12.38 17.69
C VAL A 88 5.06 -13.43 18.09
N GLY A 89 5.30 -14.40 17.20
CA GLY A 89 6.16 -15.56 17.44
C GLY A 89 5.47 -16.77 18.06
N ASP A 90 4.15 -16.71 18.29
CA ASP A 90 3.35 -17.90 18.60
C ASP A 90 3.12 -18.75 17.34
N ARG A 91 3.30 -20.07 17.47
CA ARG A 91 2.91 -21.03 16.43
C ARG A 91 1.45 -21.41 16.65
N VAL A 92 0.65 -21.31 15.60
CA VAL A 92 -0.80 -21.51 15.66
C VAL A 92 -1.24 -22.54 14.63
N ARG A 93 -2.34 -23.23 14.95
CA ARG A 93 -3.18 -23.90 13.98
C ARG A 93 -4.44 -23.08 13.80
N VAL A 94 -4.83 -22.81 12.57
CA VAL A 94 -6.03 -22.04 12.23
C VAL A 94 -6.92 -22.90 11.35
N GLU A 95 -8.21 -22.96 11.67
CA GLU A 95 -9.25 -23.52 10.82
C GLU A 95 -10.22 -22.41 10.45
N GLY A 96 -10.54 -22.25 9.16
CA GLY A 96 -11.44 -21.20 8.70
C GLY A 96 -11.73 -21.30 7.22
N VAL A 97 -12.39 -20.27 6.68
CA VAL A 97 -12.83 -20.21 5.28
C VAL A 97 -11.97 -19.25 4.49
N VAL A 98 -11.38 -19.71 3.40
CA VAL A 98 -10.62 -18.87 2.46
C VAL A 98 -11.58 -17.93 1.73
N ARG A 99 -11.25 -16.64 1.65
CA ARG A 99 -12.02 -15.63 0.92
C ARG A 99 -11.09 -14.67 0.21
N GLU A 100 -11.58 -14.16 -0.92
CA GLU A 100 -11.10 -12.92 -1.51
C GLU A 100 -11.77 -11.74 -0.79
N PHE A 101 -10.97 -10.95 -0.08
CA PHE A 101 -11.40 -9.72 0.55
C PHE A 101 -11.24 -8.56 -0.43
N ASN A 102 -12.32 -7.81 -0.62
CA ASN A 102 -12.34 -6.61 -1.44
C ASN A 102 -12.98 -5.51 -0.60
N GLU A 103 -12.17 -4.58 -0.12
CA GLU A 103 -12.69 -3.34 0.45
C GLU A 103 -13.05 -2.42 -0.72
N ASN A 104 -14.23 -1.81 -0.76
CA ASN A 104 -14.56 -0.74 -1.72
C ASN A 104 -14.70 -1.09 -3.22
N ASP A 105 -14.89 -2.36 -3.59
CA ASP A 105 -15.06 -2.78 -5.00
C ASP A 105 -13.83 -2.45 -5.87
N GLU A 106 -12.66 -2.63 -5.27
CA GLU A 106 -11.34 -2.42 -5.84
C GLU A 106 -11.04 -3.43 -6.95
N PRO A 107 -10.13 -3.12 -7.90
CA PRO A 107 -9.86 -4.00 -9.02
C PRO A 107 -9.13 -5.29 -8.63
N ARG A 108 -8.59 -5.39 -7.40
CA ARG A 108 -7.92 -6.58 -6.86
C ARG A 108 -8.42 -6.90 -5.47
N THR A 109 -8.15 -8.13 -5.04
CA THR A 109 -8.57 -8.66 -3.75
C THR A 109 -7.40 -9.22 -2.99
N THR A 110 -7.60 -9.40 -1.69
CA THR A 110 -6.64 -10.06 -0.81
C THR A 110 -7.15 -11.41 -0.33
N THR A 111 -6.34 -12.44 -0.46
CA THR A 111 -6.65 -13.80 0.00
C THR A 111 -6.49 -13.91 1.52
N ASP A 112 -7.61 -14.12 2.21
CA ASP A 112 -7.67 -14.14 3.67
C ASP A 112 -8.41 -15.37 4.23
N ILE A 113 -8.14 -15.70 5.49
CA ILE A 113 -8.93 -16.67 6.26
C ILE A 113 -9.94 -15.96 7.15
N ASN A 114 -11.22 -16.23 6.92
CA ASN A 114 -12.35 -15.71 7.68
C ASN A 114 -13.02 -16.81 8.51
N ASP A 115 -13.99 -16.43 9.35
CA ASP A 115 -14.76 -17.34 10.21
C ASP A 115 -13.87 -18.28 11.05
N ALA A 116 -12.68 -17.78 11.41
CA ALA A 116 -11.60 -18.61 11.89
C ALA A 116 -11.74 -18.99 13.38
N VAL A 117 -11.38 -20.23 13.69
CA VAL A 117 -11.00 -20.70 15.02
C VAL A 117 -9.52 -21.03 15.01
N PHE A 118 -8.84 -20.84 16.14
CA PHE A 118 -7.41 -21.11 16.23
C PHE A 118 -7.03 -21.69 17.59
N GLU A 119 -5.95 -22.47 17.59
CA GLU A 119 -5.27 -22.94 18.79
C GLU A 119 -3.79 -22.56 18.73
N ARG A 120 -3.24 -22.12 19.86
CA ARG A 120 -1.79 -21.95 19.99
C ARG A 120 -1.16 -23.31 20.26
N LEU A 121 -0.20 -23.69 19.41
CA LEU A 121 0.54 -24.94 19.52
C LEU A 121 1.80 -24.76 20.38
N SER A 122 2.53 -23.66 20.18
CA SER A 122 3.74 -23.32 20.93
C SER A 122 4.00 -21.81 20.90
N SER A 123 4.96 -21.36 21.69
CA SER A 123 5.47 -19.98 21.71
C SER A 123 6.97 -19.99 21.45
N GLY A 124 7.51 -18.87 20.96
CA GLY A 124 8.94 -18.55 21.13
C GLY A 124 9.83 -18.61 19.89
N ALA A 125 9.28 -18.38 18.69
CA ALA A 125 10.11 -18.16 17.51
C ALA A 125 9.48 -17.08 16.60
N PRO A 126 9.68 -15.78 16.88
CA PRO A 126 9.32 -14.77 15.90
C PRO A 126 10.11 -15.02 14.62
N LEU A 127 9.39 -15.07 13.52
CA LEU A 127 9.99 -15.13 12.20
C LEU A 127 10.47 -13.73 11.79
N PRO A 128 11.68 -13.58 11.24
CA PRO A 128 12.15 -12.28 10.78
C PRO A 128 11.27 -11.81 9.61
N PRO A 129 11.08 -10.49 9.42
CA PRO A 129 10.34 -9.95 8.29
C PRO A 129 10.95 -10.38 6.95
N VAL A 130 10.14 -10.47 5.91
CA VAL A 130 10.67 -10.61 4.54
C VAL A 130 11.30 -9.28 4.12
N VAL A 131 12.54 -9.31 3.63
CA VAL A 131 13.22 -8.08 3.23
C VAL A 131 12.87 -7.74 1.78
N ILE A 132 12.43 -6.51 1.55
CA ILE A 132 12.31 -5.91 0.22
C ILE A 132 13.57 -5.07 -0.01
N GLY A 133 14.34 -5.45 -1.03
CA GLY A 133 15.66 -4.88 -1.32
C GLY A 133 16.71 -5.96 -1.63
N ALA A 134 17.96 -5.54 -1.80
CA ALA A 134 19.09 -6.35 -2.23
C ALA A 134 19.43 -7.53 -1.30
N ALA A 135 19.06 -7.44 -0.02
CA ALA A 135 19.24 -8.53 0.95
C ALA A 135 18.10 -9.56 0.95
N GLY A 136 17.04 -9.32 0.17
CA GLY A 136 15.89 -10.20 0.03
C GLY A 136 15.35 -10.16 -1.40
N ARG A 137 14.09 -9.76 -1.54
CA ARG A 137 13.40 -9.73 -2.83
C ARG A 137 13.50 -8.32 -3.43
N LEU A 138 13.98 -8.23 -4.67
CA LEU A 138 14.14 -6.96 -5.38
C LEU A 138 12.93 -6.71 -6.27
N PRO A 139 12.19 -5.59 -6.11
CA PRO A 139 11.12 -5.23 -7.03
C PRO A 139 11.66 -5.03 -8.46
N PRO A 140 10.89 -5.37 -9.51
CA PRO A 140 11.25 -5.03 -10.88
C PRO A 140 11.19 -3.51 -11.10
N THR A 141 11.91 -3.02 -12.11
CA THR A 141 12.06 -1.58 -12.41
C THR A 141 11.31 -1.10 -13.66
N ASP A 142 10.73 -2.01 -14.45
CA ASP A 142 10.26 -1.64 -15.79
C ASP A 142 8.75 -1.84 -15.93
N ILE A 143 8.27 -3.08 -15.82
CA ILE A 143 6.88 -3.43 -16.11
C ILE A 143 6.04 -3.35 -14.84
N LEU A 144 5.03 -2.48 -14.85
CA LEU A 144 4.05 -2.41 -13.74
C LEU A 144 3.20 -3.67 -13.66
N PHE A 145 2.71 -4.16 -14.80
CA PHE A 145 1.74 -5.25 -14.83
C PHE A 145 1.76 -6.01 -16.15
N ILE A 146 1.67 -7.34 -16.08
CA ILE A 146 1.64 -8.24 -17.25
C ILE A 146 0.23 -8.82 -17.47
N SER A 147 -0.32 -9.58 -16.51
CA SER A 147 -1.62 -10.23 -16.65
C SER A 147 -2.22 -10.68 -15.31
N GLU A 148 -3.55 -10.81 -15.24
CA GLU A 148 -4.28 -11.31 -14.05
C GLU A 148 -4.18 -12.84 -13.87
N VAL A 149 -3.79 -13.57 -14.94
CA VAL A 149 -3.95 -15.04 -15.00
C VAL A 149 -2.67 -15.82 -14.64
N SER A 150 -1.58 -15.12 -14.37
CA SER A 150 -0.30 -15.71 -13.96
C SER A 150 0.50 -14.67 -13.20
N ALA A 151 1.01 -15.04 -12.01
CA ALA A 151 1.96 -14.22 -11.29
C ALA A 151 3.36 -14.34 -11.92
N ASP A 152 3.97 -13.20 -12.28
CA ASP A 152 5.36 -13.10 -12.72
C ASP A 152 6.09 -11.99 -11.90
N PRO A 153 6.36 -12.25 -10.61
CA PRO A 153 6.93 -11.27 -9.69
C PRO A 153 8.35 -10.81 -10.06
N GLU A 154 9.05 -11.56 -10.91
CA GLU A 154 10.39 -11.19 -11.39
C GLU A 154 10.32 -10.02 -12.39
N ASN A 155 9.25 -9.95 -13.18
CA ASN A 155 9.12 -8.98 -14.25
C ASN A 155 8.02 -7.94 -13.99
N SER A 156 7.01 -8.25 -13.18
CA SER A 156 5.80 -7.43 -12.98
C SER A 156 5.74 -6.88 -11.56
N GLY A 157 5.77 -5.56 -11.40
CA GLY A 157 5.72 -4.91 -10.08
C GLY A 157 4.46 -5.24 -9.30
N ALA A 158 3.32 -5.30 -10.00
CA ALA A 158 2.05 -5.68 -9.38
C ALA A 158 2.06 -7.13 -8.90
N ASP A 159 2.69 -8.06 -9.64
CA ASP A 159 2.80 -9.46 -9.22
C ASP A 159 3.84 -9.64 -8.10
N PHE A 160 4.87 -8.81 -8.08
CA PHE A 160 5.84 -8.76 -6.99
C PHE A 160 5.15 -8.46 -5.66
N TYR A 161 4.36 -7.37 -5.59
CA TYR A 161 3.68 -7.03 -4.34
C TYR A 161 2.51 -7.97 -4.03
N GLU A 162 1.81 -8.50 -5.03
CA GLU A 162 0.82 -9.57 -4.86
C GLU A 162 1.43 -10.79 -4.17
N SER A 163 2.61 -11.24 -4.62
CA SER A 163 3.29 -12.38 -4.01
C SER A 163 3.78 -12.12 -2.58
N LEU A 164 3.73 -10.87 -2.12
CA LEU A 164 4.03 -10.47 -0.75
C LEU A 164 2.77 -10.12 0.04
N GLU A 165 1.58 -10.30 -0.54
CA GLU A 165 0.34 -9.96 0.12
C GLU A 165 0.22 -10.60 1.51
N GLY A 166 -0.24 -9.81 2.47
CA GLY A 166 -0.40 -10.25 3.85
C GLY A 166 0.91 -10.61 4.52
N THR A 167 2.07 -10.22 3.97
CA THR A 167 3.38 -10.52 4.55
C THR A 167 3.88 -9.35 5.39
N TYR A 168 4.43 -9.65 6.57
CA TYR A 168 5.19 -8.67 7.36
C TYR A 168 6.59 -8.51 6.77
N VAL A 169 6.91 -7.30 6.33
CA VAL A 169 8.08 -6.97 5.53
C VAL A 169 8.97 -5.93 6.21
N ARG A 170 10.22 -5.86 5.76
CA ARG A 170 11.22 -4.87 6.15
C ARG A 170 11.88 -4.27 4.91
N ILE A 171 12.11 -2.97 4.92
CA ILE A 171 12.91 -2.25 3.94
C ILE A 171 14.10 -1.65 4.68
N ASP A 172 15.31 -1.95 4.22
CA ASP A 172 16.54 -1.41 4.78
C ASP A 172 16.99 -0.16 4.02
N ASN A 173 17.47 0.84 4.78
CA ASN A 173 17.98 2.11 4.27
C ASN A 173 17.09 2.80 3.21
N PRO A 174 15.75 2.91 3.40
CA PRO A 174 14.91 3.51 2.38
C PRO A 174 15.18 5.00 2.19
N VAL A 175 15.00 5.47 0.96
CA VAL A 175 15.00 6.89 0.59
C VAL A 175 13.60 7.30 0.17
N VAL A 176 13.11 8.40 0.71
CA VAL A 176 11.81 8.97 0.37
C VAL A 176 11.88 9.58 -1.03
N VAL A 177 11.07 9.07 -1.95
CA VAL A 177 10.97 9.53 -3.35
C VAL A 177 9.65 10.24 -3.66
N GLY A 178 8.71 10.25 -2.70
CA GLY A 178 7.50 11.06 -2.74
C GLY A 178 7.17 11.51 -1.31
N PRO A 179 6.96 12.82 -1.06
CA PRO A 179 6.73 13.34 0.28
C PRO A 179 5.41 12.84 0.87
N THR A 180 5.25 12.97 2.19
CA THR A 180 4.00 12.62 2.86
C THR A 180 2.86 13.50 2.37
N ASN A 181 1.80 12.89 1.84
CA ASN A 181 0.59 13.58 1.40
C ASN A 181 -0.46 13.68 2.52
N ASP A 182 -1.62 14.25 2.20
CA ASP A 182 -2.69 14.44 3.19
C ASP A 182 -3.42 13.16 3.62
N PHE A 183 -3.27 12.08 2.86
CA PHE A 183 -3.78 10.77 3.22
C PHE A 183 -2.81 9.99 4.13
N GLY A 184 -1.65 10.56 4.46
CA GLY A 184 -0.64 9.88 5.27
C GLY A 184 0.17 8.85 4.47
N GLU A 185 0.25 9.03 3.16
CA GLU A 185 1.01 8.19 2.25
C GLU A 185 2.31 8.88 1.89
N PHE A 186 3.42 8.15 1.85
CA PHE A 186 4.67 8.60 1.27
C PHE A 186 5.31 7.45 0.50
N TRP A 187 6.21 7.76 -0.43
CA TRP A 187 6.82 6.76 -1.31
C TRP A 187 8.31 6.63 -1.01
N VAL A 188 8.80 5.40 -1.00
CA VAL A 188 10.23 5.11 -0.80
C VAL A 188 10.78 4.18 -1.88
N VAL A 189 12.10 4.14 -2.00
CA VAL A 189 12.85 3.05 -2.65
C VAL A 189 13.80 2.42 -1.62
N ALA A 190 14.07 1.13 -1.76
CA ALA A 190 14.96 0.39 -0.86
C ALA A 190 16.46 0.73 -1.07
N ASP A 191 17.30 0.39 -0.09
CA ASP A 191 18.76 0.34 -0.21
C ASP A 191 19.43 1.61 -0.76
N GLY A 192 18.99 2.78 -0.33
CA GLY A 192 19.55 4.03 -0.84
C GLY A 192 19.21 4.34 -2.31
N GLY A 193 18.29 3.58 -2.92
CA GLY A 193 17.96 3.64 -4.35
C GLY A 193 18.90 2.82 -5.24
N ALA A 194 19.76 1.95 -4.68
CA ALA A 194 20.73 1.18 -5.47
C ALA A 194 20.08 0.19 -6.46
N GLY A 195 18.88 -0.28 -6.16
CA GLY A 195 18.08 -1.18 -7.00
C GLY A 195 17.01 -0.48 -7.85
N ALA A 196 16.95 0.85 -7.82
CA ALA A 196 15.96 1.62 -8.55
C ALA A 196 16.52 2.18 -9.86
N SER A 197 15.70 2.21 -10.90
CA SER A 197 15.98 2.97 -12.13
C SER A 197 15.64 4.45 -11.91
N GLY A 198 16.04 5.33 -12.82
CA GLY A 198 15.55 6.71 -12.83
C GLY A 198 15.90 7.61 -11.62
N MET A 199 16.71 7.17 -10.65
CA MET A 199 17.12 8.00 -9.53
C MET A 199 17.82 9.27 -10.02
N ASN A 200 17.33 10.43 -9.60
CA ASN A 200 17.81 11.74 -10.05
C ASN A 200 18.58 12.49 -8.96
N SER A 201 19.26 13.58 -9.33
CA SER A 201 20.07 14.39 -8.41
C SER A 201 19.26 15.10 -7.32
N LEU A 202 17.94 15.20 -7.51
CA LEU A 202 17.01 15.72 -6.51
C LEU A 202 16.66 14.66 -5.46
N GLY A 203 17.10 13.41 -5.60
CA GLY A 203 16.81 12.33 -4.66
C GLY A 203 15.43 11.71 -4.83
N GLY A 204 14.73 12.07 -5.90
CA GLY A 204 13.54 11.37 -6.36
C GLY A 204 13.88 10.40 -7.48
N ILE A 205 12.82 9.81 -8.03
CA ILE A 205 12.87 8.93 -9.17
C ILE A 205 12.08 9.53 -10.33
N THR A 206 12.66 9.52 -11.51
CA THR A 206 12.07 10.09 -12.72
C THR A 206 11.43 8.99 -13.54
N SER A 207 10.11 9.04 -13.70
CA SER A 207 9.41 8.18 -14.65
C SER A 207 9.79 8.54 -16.08
N THR A 208 10.01 7.53 -16.91
CA THR A 208 10.36 7.68 -18.33
C THR A 208 9.44 6.82 -19.19
N PRO A 209 9.32 7.06 -20.52
CA PRO A 209 8.52 6.20 -21.37
C PRO A 209 8.99 4.74 -21.31
N GLY A 210 8.12 3.86 -20.79
CA GLY A 210 8.42 2.43 -20.58
C GLY A 210 8.85 2.06 -19.17
N ASP A 211 9.03 3.04 -18.28
CA ASP A 211 9.36 2.86 -16.86
C ASP A 211 8.50 3.80 -16.00
N SER A 212 7.50 3.20 -15.37
CA SER A 212 6.58 3.89 -14.44
C SER A 212 6.98 3.69 -12.97
N ASN A 213 8.21 3.24 -12.75
CA ASN A 213 8.84 2.99 -11.45
C ASN A 213 8.07 2.01 -10.53
N PRO A 214 7.87 0.74 -10.95
CA PRO A 214 7.27 -0.31 -10.11
C PRO A 214 8.00 -0.56 -8.79
N GLU A 215 9.27 -0.20 -8.68
CA GLU A 215 10.10 -0.37 -7.49
C GLU A 215 9.84 0.68 -6.40
N ARG A 216 9.00 1.69 -6.66
CA ARG A 216 8.55 2.60 -5.61
C ARG A 216 7.58 1.86 -4.70
N ILE A 217 7.78 2.01 -3.41
CA ILE A 217 6.99 1.35 -2.38
C ILE A 217 6.18 2.42 -1.64
N GLN A 218 4.85 2.33 -1.73
CA GLN A 218 3.97 3.19 -0.94
C GLN A 218 3.97 2.75 0.52
N ILE A 219 4.20 3.69 1.42
CA ILE A 219 4.10 3.50 2.86
C ILE A 219 2.90 4.30 3.34
N GLN A 220 1.99 3.62 4.03
CA GLN A 220 0.77 4.23 4.58
C GLN A 220 0.85 4.25 6.10
N VAL A 221 0.67 5.43 6.68
CA VAL A 221 0.61 5.62 8.14
C VAL A 221 -0.82 5.83 8.61
N THR A 222 -1.09 5.53 9.87
CA THR A 222 -2.39 5.87 10.51
C THR A 222 -2.48 7.37 10.80
N ASP A 223 -3.70 7.89 10.98
CA ASP A 223 -3.92 9.28 11.43
C ASP A 223 -3.14 9.62 12.71
N ALA A 224 -3.01 8.65 13.62
CA ALA A 224 -2.26 8.80 14.85
C ALA A 224 -0.73 8.90 14.61
N GLN A 225 -0.22 8.26 13.57
CA GLN A 225 1.18 8.31 13.16
C GLN A 225 1.48 9.54 12.29
N LYS A 226 0.53 10.05 11.49
CA LYS A 226 0.73 11.14 10.51
C LYS A 226 1.59 12.32 11.03
N PRO A 227 1.38 12.85 12.26
CA PRO A 227 2.20 13.96 12.78
C PRO A 227 3.70 13.66 12.95
N GLN A 228 4.09 12.38 13.03
CA GLN A 228 5.48 11.92 13.22
C GLN A 228 6.18 11.58 11.90
N PHE A 229 5.41 11.38 10.83
CA PHE A 229 5.88 10.90 9.53
C PHE A 229 5.62 11.94 8.46
N GLN A 230 6.13 13.16 8.67
CA GLN A 230 6.08 14.26 7.71
C GLN A 230 7.41 14.30 6.94
N HIS A 231 7.53 13.43 5.93
CA HIS A 231 8.76 13.26 5.16
C HIS A 231 8.80 14.14 3.93
N ALA A 232 9.99 14.66 3.63
CA ALA A 232 10.29 15.39 2.40
C ALA A 232 11.05 14.50 1.40
N LEU A 233 11.07 14.93 0.14
CA LEU A 233 11.83 14.26 -0.91
C LEU A 233 13.31 14.13 -0.52
N GLY A 234 13.84 12.92 -0.63
CA GLY A 234 15.23 12.56 -0.33
C GLY A 234 15.55 12.37 1.15
N ASP A 235 14.57 12.49 2.06
CA ASP A 235 14.72 12.02 3.43
C ASP A 235 15.13 10.55 3.45
N THR A 236 15.91 10.14 4.44
CA THR A 236 16.35 8.75 4.58
C THR A 236 15.88 8.17 5.91
N LEU A 237 15.70 6.86 5.95
CA LEU A 237 15.49 6.13 7.20
C LEU A 237 16.48 4.97 7.28
N ALA A 238 16.78 4.49 8.48
CA ALA A 238 17.58 3.28 8.65
C ALA A 238 16.76 2.03 8.27
N SER A 239 15.46 2.02 8.59
CA SER A 239 14.55 0.96 8.16
C SER A 239 13.09 1.31 8.32
N ILE A 240 12.25 0.65 7.53
CA ILE A 240 10.79 0.61 7.64
C ILE A 240 10.35 -0.85 7.78
N GLU A 241 9.37 -1.11 8.64
CA GLU A 241 8.70 -2.40 8.77
C GLU A 241 7.18 -2.20 8.80
N GLY A 242 6.47 -3.14 8.21
CA GLY A 242 5.01 -3.10 8.10
C GLY A 242 4.48 -4.35 7.44
N TYR A 243 3.23 -4.33 7.01
CA TYR A 243 2.65 -5.44 6.25
C TYR A 243 2.11 -4.96 4.90
N VAL A 244 2.27 -5.81 3.88
CA VAL A 244 1.77 -5.54 2.53
C VAL A 244 0.27 -5.81 2.47
N THR A 245 -0.46 -4.88 1.86
CA THR A 245 -1.90 -4.97 1.61
C THR A 245 -2.22 -4.24 0.31
N TYR A 246 -3.47 -4.37 -0.15
CA TYR A 246 -4.01 -3.61 -1.27
C TYR A 246 -5.10 -2.64 -0.81
N ASP A 247 -5.02 -1.37 -1.21
CA ASP A 247 -6.04 -0.34 -0.96
C ASP A 247 -6.04 0.68 -2.12
N ARG A 248 -7.21 1.17 -2.52
CA ARG A 248 -7.37 2.23 -3.56
C ARG A 248 -6.57 2.01 -4.85
N GLY A 249 -6.55 0.78 -5.35
CA GLY A 249 -5.88 0.46 -6.61
C GLY A 249 -4.36 0.27 -6.52
N LEU A 250 -3.77 0.27 -5.32
CA LEU A 250 -2.32 0.18 -5.12
C LEU A 250 -1.97 -0.83 -4.02
N TYR A 251 -0.85 -1.52 -4.22
CA TYR A 251 -0.19 -2.22 -3.12
C TYR A 251 0.56 -1.22 -2.25
N GLU A 252 0.46 -1.41 -0.96
CA GLU A 252 1.06 -0.52 0.04
C GLU A 252 1.57 -1.31 1.24
N ILE A 253 2.48 -0.70 1.98
CA ILE A 253 2.91 -1.20 3.28
C ILE A 253 2.26 -0.34 4.36
N ARG A 254 1.40 -0.96 5.17
CA ARG A 254 0.86 -0.33 6.38
C ARG A 254 1.94 -0.32 7.46
N LEU A 255 2.35 0.88 7.84
CA LEU A 255 3.52 1.11 8.70
C LEU A 255 3.30 0.55 10.12
N ALA A 256 4.19 -0.35 10.53
CA ALA A 256 4.26 -0.85 11.90
C ALA A 256 5.37 -0.16 12.70
N ASN A 257 6.59 -0.12 12.15
CA ASN A 257 7.75 0.46 12.80
C ASN A 257 8.66 1.16 11.78
N ALA A 258 9.36 2.19 12.22
CA ALA A 258 10.44 2.82 11.45
C ALA A 258 11.56 3.27 12.39
N ALA A 259 12.77 3.39 11.87
CA ALA A 259 13.94 3.80 12.65
C ALA A 259 14.86 4.73 11.86
N GLY A 260 15.53 5.63 12.58
CA GLY A 260 16.66 6.40 12.05
C GLY A 260 16.30 7.38 10.93
N ALA A 261 15.16 8.07 11.03
CA ALA A 261 14.79 9.11 10.07
C ALA A 261 15.80 10.27 10.10
N ASN A 262 16.25 10.70 8.92
CA ASN A 262 17.12 11.85 8.72
C ASN A 262 16.56 12.70 7.59
N SER A 263 16.30 13.98 7.88
CA SER A 263 15.80 14.89 6.87
C SER A 263 16.90 15.34 5.92
N LYS A 264 16.60 15.36 4.62
CA LYS A 264 17.48 15.97 3.63
C LYS A 264 17.38 17.49 3.75
N VAL A 265 18.52 18.15 3.90
CA VAL A 265 18.58 19.61 3.83
C VAL A 265 18.48 20.04 2.37
N TRP A 266 17.45 20.80 2.06
CA TRP A 266 17.24 21.38 0.75
C TRP A 266 17.75 22.81 0.72
N GLU A 267 18.71 23.06 -0.16
CA GLU A 267 19.20 24.39 -0.50
C GLU A 267 18.73 24.70 -1.93
N PRO A 268 17.69 25.52 -2.11
CA PRO A 268 17.23 25.91 -3.43
C PRO A 268 18.38 26.54 -4.23
N VAL A 269 18.68 25.99 -5.40
CA VAL A 269 19.70 26.54 -6.30
C VAL A 269 19.00 27.47 -7.28
N SER A 270 19.45 28.73 -7.34
CA SER A 270 18.99 29.65 -8.38
C SER A 270 19.47 29.15 -9.74
N ILE A 271 18.51 28.95 -10.66
CA ILE A 271 18.75 28.58 -12.06
C ILE A 271 18.58 29.79 -13.00
N GLY A 272 18.22 30.94 -12.44
CA GLY A 272 18.09 32.19 -13.17
C GLY A 272 19.45 32.72 -13.64
N ALA A 273 19.53 33.10 -14.92
CA ALA A 273 20.63 33.88 -15.44
C ALA A 273 20.43 35.37 -15.11
N ALA A 274 21.52 36.15 -15.05
CA ALA A 274 21.40 37.60 -15.00
C ALA A 274 20.74 38.10 -16.30
N PRO A 275 19.92 39.17 -16.23
CA PRO A 275 19.37 39.79 -17.43
C PRO A 275 20.50 40.24 -18.38
N GLU A 276 20.35 39.96 -19.68
CA GLU A 276 21.29 40.35 -20.72
C GLU A 276 20.58 41.14 -21.82
N ASP A 277 21.25 42.17 -22.35
CA ASP A 277 20.71 42.95 -23.47
C ASP A 277 20.48 42.06 -24.70
N ASN A 278 19.29 42.13 -25.29
CA ASN A 278 18.86 41.34 -26.45
C ASN A 278 18.69 39.83 -26.21
N VAL A 279 18.56 39.38 -24.96
CA VAL A 279 18.16 38.02 -24.61
C VAL A 279 16.74 38.05 -24.05
N VAL A 280 15.92 37.06 -24.41
CA VAL A 280 14.59 36.84 -23.80
C VAL A 280 14.64 35.55 -23.01
N THR A 281 14.28 35.63 -21.73
CA THR A 281 14.19 34.49 -20.82
C THR A 281 12.75 34.01 -20.70
N ILE A 282 12.56 32.70 -20.82
CA ILE A 282 11.25 32.06 -20.74
C ILE A 282 11.35 30.92 -19.73
N ALA A 283 10.44 30.89 -18.76
CA ALA A 283 10.34 29.81 -17.79
C ALA A 283 8.96 29.17 -17.81
N GLY A 284 8.90 27.86 -17.62
CA GLY A 284 7.67 27.15 -17.25
C GLY A 284 7.61 27.00 -15.73
N TYR A 285 6.43 27.17 -15.14
CA TYR A 285 6.24 27.01 -13.70
C TYR A 285 4.88 26.38 -13.40
N ASN A 286 4.88 25.20 -12.77
CA ASN A 286 3.64 24.58 -12.29
C ASN A 286 3.20 25.25 -10.99
N VAL A 287 1.96 25.72 -10.93
CA VAL A 287 1.42 26.39 -9.74
C VAL A 287 0.66 25.45 -8.80
N GLU A 288 0.45 24.19 -9.22
CA GLU A 288 -0.16 23.11 -8.42
C GLU A 288 -1.54 23.48 -7.88
N ASN A 289 -2.57 23.47 -8.74
CA ASN A 289 -3.97 23.78 -8.40
C ASN A 289 -4.09 25.09 -7.58
N LEU A 290 -3.68 26.23 -8.18
CA LEU A 290 -3.59 27.51 -7.46
C LEU A 290 -4.95 28.21 -7.38
N ASP A 291 -5.48 28.41 -6.17
CA ASP A 291 -6.75 29.12 -5.94
C ASP A 291 -6.54 30.58 -5.49
N PRO A 292 -6.93 31.59 -6.29
CA PRO A 292 -6.86 33.00 -5.89
C PRO A 292 -7.97 33.43 -4.91
N ILE A 293 -8.89 32.55 -4.52
CA ILE A 293 -10.02 32.86 -3.65
C ILE A 293 -9.62 32.73 -2.18
N VAL A 294 -9.81 33.81 -1.40
CA VAL A 294 -9.74 33.73 0.07
C VAL A 294 -11.03 33.11 0.57
N GLU A 295 -11.00 31.81 0.84
CA GLU A 295 -12.15 31.07 1.33
C GLU A 295 -12.38 31.30 2.83
N ALA A 296 -13.61 31.65 3.21
CA ALA A 296 -13.97 31.73 4.61
C ALA A 296 -14.38 30.34 5.11
N VAL A 297 -13.66 29.83 6.13
CA VAL A 297 -13.85 28.51 6.75
C VAL A 297 -15.32 28.25 7.16
N ASP A 298 -16.10 29.29 7.45
CA ASP A 298 -17.51 29.21 7.84
C ASP A 298 -18.52 29.17 6.68
N LYS A 299 -18.05 29.27 5.42
CA LYS A 299 -18.89 29.38 4.21
C LYS A 299 -18.58 28.34 3.14
N THR A 300 -17.59 27.48 3.34
CA THR A 300 -17.30 26.36 2.44
C THR A 300 -18.11 25.11 2.84
N PRO A 301 -18.72 24.36 1.89
CA PRO A 301 -19.53 23.17 2.21
C PRO A 301 -18.74 21.98 2.78
N VAL A 302 -17.42 22.08 2.79
CA VAL A 302 -16.47 21.08 3.30
C VAL A 302 -15.47 21.86 4.15
N ASN A 303 -15.08 21.30 5.30
CA ASN A 303 -14.14 21.90 6.24
C ASN A 303 -12.69 21.82 5.69
N ASP A 304 -12.51 22.29 4.46
CA ASP A 304 -11.30 22.21 3.63
C ASP A 304 -11.22 23.47 2.74
N PRO A 305 -11.01 24.66 3.32
CA PRO A 305 -10.85 25.87 2.53
C PRO A 305 -9.48 25.84 1.82
N ASP A 306 -9.48 25.87 0.48
CA ASP A 306 -8.27 25.97 -0.35
C ASP A 306 -7.79 27.44 -0.39
N ASP A 307 -7.52 28.03 0.79
CA ASP A 307 -7.11 29.44 0.93
C ASP A 307 -5.61 29.62 0.65
N ASP A 308 -5.22 29.31 -0.58
CA ASP A 308 -3.85 29.45 -1.11
C ASP A 308 -3.26 30.86 -0.92
N VAL A 309 -4.12 31.88 -0.93
CA VAL A 309 -3.77 33.27 -0.66
C VAL A 309 -3.45 33.48 0.83
N GLY A 310 -4.30 32.98 1.72
CA GLY A 310 -4.17 33.11 3.17
C GLY A 310 -3.04 32.28 3.78
N VAL A 311 -2.70 31.14 3.17
CA VAL A 311 -1.59 30.26 3.61
C VAL A 311 -0.23 30.61 2.98
N GLY A 312 -0.19 31.63 2.11
CA GLY A 312 1.06 32.21 1.61
C GLY A 312 1.66 31.53 0.37
N LYS A 313 0.93 30.63 -0.30
CA LYS A 313 1.41 29.94 -1.52
C LYS A 313 1.75 30.91 -2.63
N PHE A 314 0.93 31.95 -2.85
CA PHE A 314 1.24 33.04 -3.78
C PHE A 314 2.58 33.74 -3.47
N SER A 315 2.87 33.95 -2.19
CA SER A 315 4.14 34.56 -1.79
C SER A 315 5.31 33.62 -2.08
N SER A 316 5.17 32.33 -1.77
CA SER A 316 6.18 31.30 -2.07
C SER A 316 6.47 31.20 -3.57
N ILE A 317 5.43 31.15 -4.41
CA ILE A 317 5.55 31.13 -5.87
C ILE A 317 6.28 32.39 -6.37
N ALA A 318 5.91 33.57 -5.86
CA ALA A 318 6.58 34.81 -6.22
C ALA A 318 8.06 34.80 -5.83
N GLU A 319 8.41 34.25 -4.66
CA GLU A 319 9.80 34.08 -4.27
C GLU A 319 10.56 33.13 -5.19
N HIS A 320 9.96 32.01 -5.61
CA HIS A 320 10.58 31.10 -6.57
C HIS A 320 10.85 31.78 -7.91
N ILE A 321 9.85 32.48 -8.47
CA ILE A 321 9.99 33.17 -9.76
C ILE A 321 11.08 34.25 -9.67
N VAL A 322 11.09 35.04 -8.60
CA VAL A 322 12.02 36.16 -8.49
C VAL A 322 13.44 35.70 -8.13
N LYS A 323 13.58 34.87 -7.09
CA LYS A 323 14.89 34.50 -6.51
C LYS A 323 15.50 33.26 -7.15
N LEU A 324 14.70 32.27 -7.53
CA LEU A 324 15.19 30.99 -8.05
C LEU A 324 15.22 30.95 -9.57
N LEU A 325 14.18 31.45 -10.24
CA LEU A 325 14.13 31.54 -11.71
C LEU A 325 14.82 32.80 -12.27
N GLY A 326 15.19 33.76 -11.42
CA GLY A 326 15.89 34.98 -11.82
C GLY A 326 15.00 36.00 -12.52
N SER A 327 13.69 36.02 -12.24
CA SER A 327 12.72 36.97 -12.79
C SER A 327 12.66 36.95 -14.33
N PRO A 328 12.27 35.82 -14.94
CA PRO A 328 12.21 35.67 -16.39
C PRO A 328 11.25 36.66 -17.05
N ASP A 329 11.53 37.05 -18.29
CA ASP A 329 10.71 38.00 -19.08
C ASP A 329 9.30 37.46 -19.34
N ILE A 330 9.20 36.15 -19.56
CA ILE A 330 7.94 35.44 -19.79
C ILE A 330 7.88 34.22 -18.88
N VAL A 331 6.80 34.12 -18.10
CA VAL A 331 6.46 32.90 -17.35
C VAL A 331 5.24 32.23 -17.99
N ALA A 332 5.42 31.00 -18.43
CA ALA A 332 4.33 30.11 -18.80
C ALA A 332 3.89 29.35 -17.54
N LEU A 333 2.78 29.77 -16.94
CA LEU A 333 2.19 29.03 -15.83
C LEU A 333 1.52 27.76 -16.34
N GLN A 334 1.73 26.68 -15.60
CA GLN A 334 1.12 25.39 -15.84
C GLN A 334 0.24 25.04 -14.65
N GLU A 335 -0.90 24.44 -14.94
CA GLU A 335 -1.79 23.87 -13.94
C GLU A 335 -1.88 22.38 -14.24
N MET A 336 -1.22 21.60 -13.38
CA MET A 336 -1.38 20.16 -13.33
C MET A 336 -2.37 19.89 -12.19
N GLN A 337 -3.52 19.31 -12.55
CA GLN A 337 -4.53 18.79 -11.61
C GLN A 337 -4.38 17.29 -11.48
#